data_AF-A0A1Q4BZQ9-F1
#
_entry.id   AF-A0A1Q4BZQ9-F1
#
_cell.length_a   1.000
_cell.length_b   1.000
_cell.length_c   1.000
_cell.angle_alpha   90.00
_cell.angle_beta   90.00
_cell.angle_gamma   90.00
#
_symmetry.space_group_name_H-M   'P 1'
#
loop_
_entity.id
_entity.type
_entity.pdbx_description
1 polymer ?
#
loop_
_entity_poly.entity_id
_entity_poly.type
_entity_poly.pdbx_seq_one_letter_code
_entity_poly.pdbx_strand_id
1 'polypeptide(L)'
;MGMMQTLAKLVPQRWRKDAALVPVVRLSGTIGAVTPLRPGMSLAGVAKILERAFAMRNARAVAVVINSPGGSPVQSRLIYQRIRQLAVEKKLPVLVFVEDVAASGGYMIACAGDEIFCDPSSILGSIGVVGGSFGFQELIRKIGVERRLYTAGEHKATLDPFLPEKPDDVARLKTIQREIHATFIALVKQSRGARLKGGDDFLFTGEYWAGETSVALGLADGIGDLRTVLRSRYGDKVKTPVVAPPSSLLSGLLGRKSGAGASALRDGVAGLPDGLISSLEERAIWAKFGL
;
A
#
# COMPACT_ATOMS: atom_id res chain seq x y z
N MET A 1 -13.02 -49.34 -7.84
CA MET A 1 -12.33 -48.04 -7.67
C MET A 1 -10.88 -48.32 -7.31
N GLY A 2 -9.85 -48.22 -8.13
CA GLY A 2 -9.63 -47.88 -9.53
C GLY A 2 -8.11 -47.74 -9.64
N MET A 3 -7.44 -48.70 -10.27
CA MET A 3 -5.97 -48.88 -10.31
C MET A 3 -5.18 -47.63 -10.76
N MET A 4 -5.87 -46.67 -11.39
CA MET A 4 -5.34 -45.35 -11.78
C MET A 4 -5.07 -44.39 -10.60
N GLN A 5 -5.80 -44.48 -9.48
CA GLN A 5 -5.56 -43.61 -8.31
C GLN A 5 -4.31 -44.00 -7.52
N THR A 6 -3.92 -45.26 -7.56
CA THR A 6 -2.70 -45.78 -6.92
C THR A 6 -1.46 -45.42 -7.72
N LEU A 7 -1.54 -45.42 -9.06
CA LEU A 7 -0.44 -44.99 -9.94
C LEU A 7 -0.15 -43.48 -9.84
N ALA A 8 -1.16 -42.65 -9.58
CA ALA A 8 -0.98 -41.22 -9.34
C ALA A 8 -0.08 -40.92 -8.11
N LYS A 9 0.00 -41.85 -7.14
CA LYS A 9 0.86 -41.71 -5.94
C LYS A 9 2.33 -42.02 -6.20
N LEU A 10 2.68 -42.68 -7.31
CA LEU A 10 4.04 -43.02 -7.71
C LEU A 10 4.69 -41.93 -8.60
N VAL A 11 3.89 -41.02 -9.14
CA VAL A 11 4.38 -39.87 -9.91
C VAL A 11 4.96 -38.82 -8.95
N PRO A 12 6.20 -38.32 -9.18
CA PRO A 12 6.80 -37.26 -8.37
C PRO A 12 5.83 -36.07 -8.22
N GLN A 13 5.78 -35.44 -7.04
CA GLN A 13 4.81 -34.36 -6.76
C GLN A 13 4.86 -33.19 -7.77
N ARG A 14 6.00 -33.01 -8.46
CA ARG A 14 6.19 -32.05 -9.55
C ARG A 14 5.40 -32.36 -10.84
N TRP A 15 4.93 -33.58 -11.03
CA TRP A 15 4.32 -34.08 -12.26
C TRP A 15 2.83 -34.42 -12.09
N ARG A 16 2.26 -34.24 -10.89
CA ARG A 16 0.81 -34.38 -10.66
C ARG A 16 0.10 -33.10 -11.05
N LYS A 17 -0.94 -33.21 -11.88
CA LYS A 17 -1.81 -32.11 -12.34
C LYS A 17 -2.77 -31.57 -11.25
N ASP A 18 -2.67 -32.05 -10.01
CA ASP A 18 -3.83 -32.09 -9.09
C ASP A 18 -4.04 -30.85 -8.22
N ALA A 19 -3.17 -29.83 -8.28
CA ALA A 19 -3.32 -28.64 -7.45
C ALA A 19 -2.97 -27.38 -8.25
N ALA A 20 -3.96 -26.50 -8.41
CA ALA A 20 -3.73 -25.15 -8.92
C ALA A 20 -2.70 -24.41 -8.06
N LEU A 21 -1.88 -23.58 -8.71
CA LEU A 21 -0.87 -22.77 -8.05
C LEU A 21 -1.26 -21.29 -8.18
N VAL A 22 -1.31 -20.58 -7.04
CA VAL A 22 -1.58 -19.14 -6.98
C VAL A 22 -0.57 -18.50 -6.02
N PRO A 23 0.59 -18.01 -6.51
CA PRO A 23 1.54 -17.27 -5.68
C PRO A 23 0.90 -16.06 -5.00
N VAL A 24 1.28 -15.81 -3.76
CA VAL A 24 0.75 -14.72 -2.93
C VAL A 24 1.85 -13.70 -2.66
N VAL A 25 1.60 -12.43 -2.97
CA VAL A 25 2.47 -11.30 -2.62
C VAL A 25 1.75 -10.45 -1.59
N ARG A 26 2.40 -10.13 -0.47
CA ARG A 26 1.84 -9.26 0.58
C ARG A 26 2.47 -7.87 0.48
N LEU A 27 1.63 -6.86 0.36
CA LEU A 27 1.97 -5.45 0.26
C LEU A 27 1.37 -4.74 1.49
N SER A 28 2.18 -4.56 2.53
CA SER A 28 1.74 -4.00 3.81
C SER A 28 2.52 -2.74 4.18
N GLY A 29 1.85 -1.78 4.82
CA GLY A 29 2.45 -0.56 5.35
C GLY A 29 2.27 0.67 4.46
N THR A 30 2.82 1.79 4.91
CA THR A 30 2.81 3.07 4.18
C THR A 30 3.67 2.99 2.92
N ILE A 31 3.25 3.69 1.87
CA ILE A 31 3.91 3.65 0.55
C ILE A 31 4.83 4.88 0.39
N GLY A 32 6.07 4.66 -0.02
CA GLY A 32 7.07 5.71 -0.24
C GLY A 32 8.02 5.90 0.95
N ALA A 33 8.69 7.05 0.98
CA ALA A 33 9.69 7.30 2.00
C ALA A 33 9.04 7.68 3.33
N VAL A 34 9.15 6.78 4.30
CA VAL A 34 9.19 7.13 5.72
C VAL A 34 10.49 6.56 6.29
N THR A 35 11.02 7.30 7.28
CA THR A 35 12.36 7.37 7.90
C THR A 35 13.47 6.36 7.51
N PRO A 36 14.77 6.74 7.64
CA PRO A 36 15.91 5.84 7.38
C PRO A 36 15.84 4.48 8.08
N LEU A 37 15.12 4.38 9.21
CA LEU A 37 15.00 3.17 10.03
C LEU A 37 13.79 2.29 9.65
N ARG A 38 12.76 2.84 8.98
CA ARG A 38 11.55 2.11 8.56
C ARG A 38 11.11 2.54 7.15
N PRO A 39 11.83 2.09 6.10
CA PRO A 39 11.48 2.44 4.73
C PRO A 39 10.08 1.93 4.41
N GLY A 40 9.20 2.84 3.99
CA GLY A 40 7.90 2.48 3.46
C GLY A 40 8.03 1.71 2.13
N MET A 41 6.92 1.15 1.70
CA MET A 41 6.84 0.31 0.51
C MET A 41 7.19 1.13 -0.74
N SER A 42 8.13 0.65 -1.55
CA SER A 42 8.51 1.26 -2.82
C SER A 42 8.58 0.22 -3.91
N LEU A 43 8.51 0.65 -5.19
CA LEU A 43 8.70 -0.25 -6.32
C LEU A 43 10.03 -1.00 -6.21
N ALA A 44 11.11 -0.32 -5.82
CA ALA A 44 12.43 -0.94 -5.65
C ALA A 44 12.42 -2.09 -4.63
N GLY A 45 11.65 -1.94 -3.54
CA GLY A 45 11.50 -2.98 -2.52
C GLY A 45 10.65 -4.17 -2.98
N VAL A 46 9.61 -3.94 -3.79
CA VAL A 46 8.63 -4.98 -4.15
C VAL A 46 8.81 -5.57 -5.56
N ALA A 47 9.64 -4.98 -6.43
CA ALA A 47 9.79 -5.44 -7.81
C ALA A 47 10.24 -6.91 -7.89
N LYS A 48 11.26 -7.30 -7.12
CA LYS A 48 11.79 -8.67 -7.13
C LYS A 48 10.81 -9.72 -6.57
N ILE A 49 9.94 -9.34 -5.62
CA ILE A 49 8.93 -10.26 -5.09
C ILE A 49 7.79 -10.43 -6.09
N LEU A 50 7.38 -9.36 -6.78
CA LEU A 50 6.40 -9.40 -7.86
C LEU A 50 6.92 -10.25 -9.02
N GLU A 51 8.13 -9.98 -9.51
CA GLU A 51 8.74 -10.75 -10.60
C GLU A 51 8.81 -12.25 -10.32
N ARG A 52 9.19 -12.63 -9.10
CA ARG A 52 9.22 -14.05 -8.69
C ARG A 52 7.84 -14.67 -8.63
N ALA A 53 6.83 -13.94 -8.15
CA ALA A 53 5.45 -14.42 -8.14
C ALA A 53 4.95 -14.70 -9.56
N PHE A 54 5.11 -13.73 -10.45
CA PHE A 54 4.69 -13.83 -11.85
C PHE A 54 5.53 -14.83 -12.68
N ALA A 55 6.75 -15.15 -12.25
CA ALA A 55 7.61 -16.15 -12.90
C ALA A 55 7.33 -17.60 -12.48
N MET A 56 6.44 -17.86 -11.52
CA MET A 56 6.16 -19.24 -11.08
C MET A 56 5.49 -20.07 -12.18
N ARG A 57 6.13 -21.17 -12.54
CA ARG A 57 5.62 -22.10 -13.55
C ARG A 57 4.27 -22.68 -13.13
N ASN A 58 3.35 -22.75 -14.09
CA ASN A 58 1.98 -23.28 -13.92
C ASN A 58 1.11 -22.50 -12.93
N ALA A 59 1.46 -21.24 -12.61
CA ALA A 59 0.56 -20.36 -11.89
C ALA A 59 -0.74 -20.15 -12.69
N ARG A 60 -1.89 -20.18 -12.00
CA ARG A 60 -3.22 -19.92 -12.58
C ARG A 60 -3.65 -18.47 -12.42
N ALA A 61 -3.10 -17.80 -11.41
CA ALA A 61 -3.32 -16.40 -11.07
C ALA A 61 -2.17 -15.93 -10.15
N VAL A 62 -2.07 -14.64 -9.90
CA VAL A 62 -1.27 -14.07 -8.82
C VAL A 62 -2.21 -13.41 -7.82
N ALA A 63 -2.09 -13.76 -6.54
CA ALA A 63 -2.81 -13.09 -5.47
C ALA A 63 -1.96 -11.97 -4.87
N VAL A 64 -2.51 -10.77 -4.77
CA VAL A 64 -1.86 -9.61 -4.14
C VAL A 64 -2.68 -9.20 -2.94
N VAL A 65 -2.11 -9.37 -1.75
CA VAL A 65 -2.74 -8.96 -0.48
C VAL A 65 -2.28 -7.54 -0.15
N ILE A 66 -3.22 -6.66 0.15
CA ILE A 66 -2.96 -5.25 0.44
C ILE A 66 -3.44 -4.91 1.85
N ASN A 67 -2.55 -4.32 2.63
CA ASN A 67 -2.89 -3.68 3.89
C ASN A 67 -2.11 -2.35 4.01
N SER A 68 -2.69 -1.27 3.48
CA SER A 68 -2.00 0.01 3.35
C SER A 68 -2.94 1.21 3.49
N PRO A 69 -2.58 2.20 4.33
CA PRO A 69 -3.28 3.48 4.42
C PRO A 69 -2.96 4.42 3.24
N GLY A 70 -2.07 4.00 2.34
CA GLY A 70 -1.57 4.80 1.23
C GLY A 70 -0.21 5.43 1.48
N GLY A 71 0.03 6.58 0.85
CA GLY A 71 1.31 7.28 0.89
C GLY A 71 1.63 7.94 -0.44
N SER A 72 2.88 7.81 -0.91
CA SER A 72 3.38 8.45 -2.13
C SER A 72 2.55 8.08 -3.37
N PRO A 73 1.95 9.06 -4.08
CA PRO A 73 1.19 8.80 -5.30
C PRO A 73 2.08 8.22 -6.42
N VAL A 74 3.36 8.62 -6.46
CA VAL A 74 4.32 8.14 -7.46
C VAL A 74 4.64 6.66 -7.23
N GLN A 75 5.03 6.27 -6.00
CA GLN A 75 5.36 4.87 -5.71
C GLN A 75 4.13 3.96 -5.87
N SER A 76 2.95 4.44 -5.49
CA SER A 76 1.69 3.71 -5.69
C SER A 76 1.42 3.44 -7.18
N ARG A 77 1.55 4.46 -8.05
CA ARG A 77 1.42 4.30 -9.51
C ARG A 77 2.46 3.36 -10.10
N LEU A 78 3.71 3.46 -9.67
CA LEU A 78 4.81 2.62 -10.15
C LEU A 78 4.57 1.14 -9.82
N ILE A 79 4.10 0.84 -8.60
CA ILE A 79 3.75 -0.53 -8.19
C ILE A 79 2.54 -1.02 -9.00
N TYR A 80 1.48 -0.21 -9.12
CA TYR A 80 0.32 -0.51 -9.98
C TYR A 80 0.74 -0.87 -11.41
N GLN A 81 1.58 -0.02 -12.03
CA GLN A 81 2.07 -0.22 -13.39
C GLN A 81 2.87 -1.52 -13.51
N ARG A 82 3.75 -1.80 -12.54
CA ARG A 82 4.56 -3.02 -12.57
C ARG A 82 3.70 -4.28 -12.48
N ILE A 83 2.68 -4.29 -11.62
CA ILE A 83 1.74 -5.40 -11.51
C ILE A 83 1.01 -5.61 -12.84
N ARG A 84 0.48 -4.54 -13.46
CA ARG A 84 -0.22 -4.65 -14.76
C ARG A 84 0.70 -5.10 -15.90
N GLN A 85 1.92 -4.59 -15.96
CA GLN A 85 2.93 -5.03 -16.94
C GLN A 85 3.18 -6.54 -16.82
N LEU A 86 3.46 -7.02 -15.61
CA LEU A 86 3.70 -8.45 -15.36
C LEU A 86 2.47 -9.31 -15.66
N ALA A 87 1.26 -8.83 -15.34
CA ALA A 87 0.02 -9.52 -15.66
C ALA A 87 -0.16 -9.71 -17.17
N VAL A 88 0.09 -8.66 -17.95
CA VAL A 88 0.03 -8.70 -19.42
C VAL A 88 1.13 -9.59 -20.00
N GLU A 89 2.39 -9.40 -19.58
CA GLU A 89 3.54 -10.17 -20.05
C GLU A 89 3.39 -11.69 -19.80
N LYS A 90 2.85 -12.05 -18.63
CA LYS A 90 2.68 -13.45 -18.22
C LYS A 90 1.30 -14.03 -18.51
N LYS A 91 0.36 -13.19 -18.96
CA LYS A 91 -1.04 -13.54 -19.21
C LYS A 91 -1.68 -14.22 -17.99
N LEU A 92 -1.41 -13.67 -16.80
CA LEU A 92 -1.93 -14.18 -15.53
C LEU A 92 -2.93 -13.18 -14.94
N PRO A 93 -4.11 -13.65 -14.52
CA PRO A 93 -5.03 -12.79 -13.79
C PRO A 93 -4.47 -12.44 -12.42
N VAL A 94 -4.78 -11.23 -11.96
CA VAL A 94 -4.39 -10.69 -10.65
C VAL A 94 -5.62 -10.59 -9.77
N LEU A 95 -5.58 -11.31 -8.65
CA LEU A 95 -6.63 -11.28 -7.63
C LEU A 95 -6.13 -10.47 -6.44
N VAL A 96 -6.77 -9.34 -6.16
CA VAL A 96 -6.41 -8.49 -5.02
C VAL A 96 -7.28 -8.86 -3.82
N PHE A 97 -6.66 -8.93 -2.65
CA PHE A 97 -7.32 -9.16 -1.38
C PHE A 97 -6.96 -8.02 -0.43
N VAL A 98 -7.95 -7.22 -0.04
CA VAL A 98 -7.78 -6.19 0.98
C VAL A 98 -7.94 -6.84 2.34
N GLU A 99 -6.95 -6.65 3.22
CA GLU A 99 -7.06 -7.02 4.64
C GLU A 99 -7.74 -5.85 5.38
N ASP A 100 -7.05 -5.14 6.28
CA ASP A 100 -7.70 -4.10 7.06
C ASP A 100 -8.00 -2.87 6.20
N VAL A 101 -7.00 -2.38 5.44
CA VAL A 101 -7.11 -1.12 4.69
C VAL A 101 -6.51 -1.23 3.29
N ALA A 102 -7.22 -0.69 2.30
CA ALA A 102 -6.66 -0.28 1.01
C ALA A 102 -7.18 1.12 0.69
N ALA A 103 -6.53 2.13 1.25
CA ALA A 103 -6.91 3.54 1.16
C ALA A 103 -5.89 4.34 0.36
N SER A 104 -6.33 5.38 -0.37
CA SER A 104 -5.47 6.30 -1.11
C SER A 104 -4.49 5.55 -2.04
N GLY A 105 -3.18 5.71 -1.87
CA GLY A 105 -2.18 4.94 -2.61
C GLY A 105 -2.33 3.42 -2.53
N GLY A 106 -2.85 2.88 -1.42
CA GLY A 106 -3.17 1.46 -1.27
C GLY A 106 -4.29 1.03 -2.20
N TYR A 107 -5.36 1.84 -2.30
CA TYR A 107 -6.44 1.60 -3.26
C TYR A 107 -5.96 1.71 -4.71
N MET A 108 -5.05 2.64 -4.99
CA MET A 108 -4.43 2.77 -6.31
C MET A 108 -3.68 1.50 -6.74
N ILE A 109 -2.99 0.83 -5.80
CA ILE A 109 -2.38 -0.48 -6.06
C ILE A 109 -3.46 -1.56 -6.21
N ALA A 110 -4.53 -1.52 -5.40
CA ALA A 110 -5.63 -2.47 -5.48
C ALA A 110 -6.31 -2.47 -6.86
N CYS A 111 -6.40 -1.30 -7.50
CA CYS A 111 -6.88 -1.17 -8.87
C CYS A 111 -6.04 -1.95 -9.92
N ALA A 112 -4.86 -2.48 -9.57
CA ALA A 112 -4.09 -3.35 -10.46
C ALA A 112 -4.69 -4.76 -10.59
N GLY A 113 -5.58 -5.15 -9.68
CA GLY A 113 -6.32 -6.41 -9.73
C GLY A 113 -7.33 -6.45 -10.87
N ASP A 114 -7.49 -7.61 -11.49
CA ASP A 114 -8.63 -7.88 -12.36
C ASP A 114 -9.91 -8.07 -11.52
N GLU A 115 -9.75 -8.54 -10.28
CA GLU A 115 -10.78 -8.61 -9.24
C GLU A 115 -10.21 -8.16 -7.89
N ILE A 116 -11.02 -7.49 -7.08
CA ILE A 116 -10.71 -6.98 -5.74
C ILE A 116 -11.70 -7.59 -4.75
N PHE A 117 -11.20 -8.32 -3.76
CA PHE A 117 -11.96 -8.88 -2.65
C PHE A 117 -11.61 -8.19 -1.34
N CYS A 118 -12.55 -8.16 -0.40
CA CYS A 118 -12.37 -7.54 0.91
C CYS A 118 -13.22 -8.23 1.98
N ASP A 119 -12.90 -7.99 3.25
CA ASP A 119 -13.77 -8.31 4.39
C ASP A 119 -14.90 -7.27 4.51
N PRO A 120 -16.08 -7.57 5.08
CA PRO A 120 -17.11 -6.57 5.33
C PRO A 120 -16.61 -5.35 6.12
N SER A 121 -15.59 -5.55 6.97
CA SER A 121 -14.99 -4.52 7.83
C SER A 121 -13.75 -3.86 7.22
N SER A 122 -13.26 -4.33 6.06
CA SER A 122 -12.15 -3.68 5.36
C SER A 122 -12.52 -2.26 4.97
N ILE A 123 -11.54 -1.36 5.02
CA ILE A 123 -11.69 0.04 4.58
C ILE A 123 -11.06 0.23 3.20
N LEU A 124 -11.85 0.68 2.23
CA LEU A 124 -11.41 0.97 0.87
C LEU A 124 -11.74 2.40 0.46
N GLY A 125 -11.08 2.89 -0.60
CA GLY A 125 -11.33 4.21 -1.17
C GLY A 125 -10.29 5.22 -0.72
N SER A 126 -10.72 6.31 -0.09
CA SER A 126 -9.88 7.50 0.17
C SER A 126 -9.25 8.02 -1.13
N ILE A 127 -10.05 8.10 -2.19
CA ILE A 127 -9.61 8.55 -3.52
C ILE A 127 -9.51 10.07 -3.51
N GLY A 128 -8.33 10.56 -3.17
CA GLY A 128 -8.06 11.99 -3.02
C GLY A 128 -6.57 12.24 -2.79
N VAL A 129 -6.20 13.52 -2.73
CA VAL A 129 -4.83 13.97 -2.51
C VAL A 129 -4.81 14.94 -1.35
N VAL A 130 -3.97 14.66 -0.36
CA VAL A 130 -3.75 15.52 0.80
C VAL A 130 -2.27 15.88 0.90
N GLY A 131 -2.00 17.10 1.31
CA GLY A 131 -0.68 17.59 1.67
C GLY A 131 -0.85 18.76 2.64
N GLY A 132 0.11 18.93 3.53
CA GLY A 132 0.03 19.98 4.55
C GLY A 132 1.30 20.09 5.36
N SER A 133 1.38 21.18 6.11
CA SER A 133 2.42 21.49 7.09
C SER A 133 1.77 22.22 8.26
N PHE A 134 2.55 22.56 9.28
CA PHE A 134 2.11 23.36 10.41
C PHE A 134 2.52 24.83 10.23
N GLY A 135 1.78 25.74 10.87
CA GLY A 135 2.18 27.15 11.04
C GLY A 135 2.68 27.39 12.46
N PHE A 136 3.94 27.76 12.60
CA PHE A 136 4.63 28.00 13.88
C PHE A 136 5.10 29.45 14.06
N GLN A 137 4.75 30.37 13.15
CA GLN A 137 5.17 31.76 13.19
C GLN A 137 4.85 32.46 14.52
N GLU A 138 3.67 32.20 15.09
CA GLU A 138 3.28 32.79 16.38
C GLU A 138 3.93 32.11 17.58
N LEU A 139 4.27 30.81 17.45
CA LEU A 139 5.00 30.10 18.48
C LEU A 139 6.42 30.66 18.61
N ILE A 140 7.15 30.78 17.50
CA ILE A 140 8.53 31.28 17.51
C ILE A 140 8.60 32.73 17.99
N ARG A 141 7.60 33.56 17.62
CA ARG A 141 7.47 34.93 18.11
C ARG A 141 7.34 34.98 19.63
N LYS A 142 6.50 34.12 20.22
CA LYS A 142 6.26 34.07 21.67
C LYS A 142 7.50 33.66 22.47
N ILE A 143 8.34 32.78 21.93
CA ILE A 143 9.55 32.30 22.60
C ILE A 143 10.80 33.11 22.23
N GLY A 144 10.65 34.23 21.52
CA GLY A 144 11.75 35.12 21.15
C GLY A 144 12.69 34.58 20.07
N VAL A 145 12.24 33.61 19.27
CA VAL A 145 13.01 33.04 18.15
C VAL A 145 12.73 33.81 16.87
N GLU A 146 13.79 34.31 16.24
CA GLU A 146 13.73 35.00 14.95
C GLU A 146 14.10 34.06 13.79
N ARG A 147 13.22 33.99 12.78
CA ARG A 147 13.47 33.23 11.55
C ARG A 147 14.15 34.11 10.50
N ARG A 148 15.45 33.87 10.24
CA ARG A 148 16.20 34.51 9.13
C ARG A 148 16.30 33.58 7.92
N LEU A 149 15.65 33.92 6.82
CA LEU A 149 15.60 33.12 5.59
C LEU A 149 16.16 33.90 4.39
N TYR A 150 17.06 33.25 3.64
CA TYR A 150 17.60 33.76 2.37
C TYR A 150 17.36 32.70 1.30
N THR A 151 16.73 33.06 0.19
CA THR A 151 16.37 32.12 -0.88
C THR A 151 16.85 32.60 -2.25
N ALA A 152 17.24 31.66 -3.10
CA ALA A 152 17.41 31.87 -4.54
C ALA A 152 16.26 31.18 -5.29
N GLY A 153 15.45 31.96 -6.02
CA GLY A 153 14.22 31.54 -6.69
C GLY A 153 12.95 31.99 -5.96
N GLU A 154 11.99 32.53 -6.70
CA GLU A 154 10.84 33.30 -6.16
C GLU A 154 9.90 32.51 -5.24
N HIS A 155 9.86 31.19 -5.38
CA HIS A 155 8.88 30.33 -4.69
C HIS A 155 9.53 29.32 -3.74
N LYS A 156 10.83 29.47 -3.45
CA LYS A 156 11.62 28.52 -2.65
C LYS A 156 11.32 28.54 -1.14
N ALA A 157 10.48 29.46 -0.69
CA ALA A 157 9.96 29.53 0.67
C ALA A 157 8.51 29.00 0.80
N THR A 158 7.92 28.46 -0.28
CA THR A 158 6.56 27.88 -0.25
C THR A 158 6.50 26.78 0.81
N LEU A 159 5.47 26.80 1.67
CA LEU A 159 5.28 25.89 2.82
C LEU A 159 6.36 25.98 3.91
N ASP A 160 7.13 27.07 4.01
CA ASP A 160 7.95 27.31 5.21
C ASP A 160 7.02 27.47 6.42
N PRO A 161 7.10 26.59 7.44
CA PRO A 161 6.18 26.58 8.57
C PRO A 161 6.32 27.81 9.48
N PHE A 162 7.35 28.62 9.30
CA PHE A 162 7.61 29.80 10.11
C PHE A 162 7.23 31.12 9.43
N LEU A 163 6.67 31.05 8.22
CA LEU A 163 6.18 32.21 7.47
C LEU A 163 4.65 32.17 7.35
N PRO A 164 3.97 33.33 7.22
CA PRO A 164 2.58 33.38 6.81
C PRO A 164 2.38 32.76 5.42
N GLU A 165 1.25 32.08 5.23
CA GLU A 165 0.87 31.57 3.92
C GLU A 165 0.61 32.71 2.92
N LYS A 166 1.06 32.53 1.68
CA LYS A 166 0.76 33.43 0.57
C LYS A 166 -0.39 32.86 -0.25
N PRO A 167 -1.44 33.63 -0.56
CA PRO A 167 -2.57 33.16 -1.37
C PRO A 167 -2.14 32.54 -2.71
N ASP A 168 -1.15 33.14 -3.38
CA ASP A 168 -0.65 32.65 -4.67
C ASP A 168 0.07 31.29 -4.54
N ASP A 169 0.84 31.10 -3.46
CA ASP A 169 1.50 29.83 -3.17
C ASP A 169 0.45 28.73 -2.92
N VAL A 170 -0.59 29.04 -2.16
CA VAL A 170 -1.73 28.14 -1.90
C VAL A 170 -2.48 27.81 -3.20
N ALA A 171 -2.71 28.79 -4.07
CA ALA A 171 -3.36 28.58 -5.36
C ALA A 171 -2.56 27.61 -6.25
N ARG A 172 -1.23 27.77 -6.31
CA ARG A 172 -0.33 26.84 -7.04
C ARG A 172 -0.35 25.44 -6.45
N LEU A 173 -0.30 25.29 -5.12
CA LEU A 173 -0.39 23.99 -4.45
C LEU A 173 -1.71 23.28 -4.76
N LYS A 174 -2.83 24.00 -4.73
CA LYS A 174 -4.14 23.45 -5.10
C LYS A 174 -4.18 23.02 -6.57
N THR A 175 -3.50 23.73 -7.48
CA THR A 175 -3.37 23.30 -8.89
C THR A 175 -2.65 21.95 -8.98
N ILE A 176 -1.49 21.81 -8.32
CA ILE A 176 -0.73 20.54 -8.29
C ILE A 176 -1.59 19.41 -7.70
N GLN A 177 -2.31 19.67 -6.61
CA GLN A 177 -3.20 18.67 -6.00
C GLN A 177 -4.32 18.23 -6.96
N ARG A 178 -4.92 19.17 -7.70
CA ARG A 178 -5.95 18.84 -8.72
C ARG A 178 -5.39 17.98 -9.86
N GLU A 179 -4.17 18.26 -10.33
CA GLU A 179 -3.51 17.47 -11.37
C GLU A 179 -3.22 16.03 -10.92
N ILE A 180 -2.70 15.87 -9.70
CA ILE A 180 -2.45 14.54 -9.12
C ILE A 180 -3.78 13.80 -8.90
N HIS A 181 -4.80 14.50 -8.41
CA HIS A 181 -6.11 13.93 -8.17
C HIS A 181 -6.78 13.46 -9.47
N ALA A 182 -6.74 14.27 -10.52
CA ALA A 182 -7.25 13.90 -11.85
C ALA A 182 -6.55 12.64 -12.39
N THR A 183 -5.23 12.52 -12.17
CA THR A 183 -4.47 11.31 -12.54
C THR A 183 -4.94 10.07 -11.77
N PHE A 184 -5.31 10.23 -10.49
CA PHE A 184 -5.84 9.14 -9.68
C PHE A 184 -7.25 8.74 -10.14
N ILE A 185 -8.15 9.70 -10.34
CA ILE A 185 -9.49 9.46 -10.88
C ILE A 185 -9.43 8.69 -12.19
N ALA A 186 -8.58 9.13 -13.13
CA ALA A 186 -8.41 8.47 -14.41
C ALA A 186 -7.96 7.01 -14.27
N LEU A 187 -7.04 6.72 -13.34
CA LEU A 187 -6.58 5.37 -13.05
C LEU A 187 -7.71 4.49 -12.49
N VAL A 188 -8.48 5.00 -11.52
CA VAL A 188 -9.60 4.24 -10.92
C VAL A 188 -10.67 3.96 -11.96
N LYS A 189 -11.05 4.97 -12.77
CA LYS A 189 -12.01 4.80 -13.87
C LYS A 189 -11.54 3.79 -14.91
N GLN A 190 -10.26 3.82 -15.27
CA GLN A 190 -9.69 2.85 -16.21
C GLN A 190 -9.73 1.42 -15.65
N SER A 191 -9.46 1.23 -14.37
CA SER A 191 -9.45 -0.08 -13.72
C SER A 191 -10.86 -0.64 -13.50
N ARG A 192 -11.73 0.15 -12.87
CA ARG A 192 -13.05 -0.33 -12.42
C ARG A 192 -14.10 -0.24 -13.54
N GLY A 193 -13.98 0.75 -14.44
CA GLY A 193 -14.86 0.93 -15.60
C GLY A 193 -16.33 1.01 -15.21
N ALA A 194 -17.17 0.28 -15.94
CA ALA A 194 -18.61 0.22 -15.72
C ALA A 194 -19.04 -0.39 -14.38
N ARG A 195 -18.11 -0.93 -13.58
CA ARG A 195 -18.42 -1.46 -12.24
C ARG A 195 -18.75 -0.34 -11.25
N LEU A 196 -18.15 0.85 -11.41
CA LEU A 196 -18.36 1.98 -10.51
C LEU A 196 -19.82 2.40 -10.52
N LYS A 197 -20.42 2.52 -9.33
CA LYS A 197 -21.80 2.97 -9.12
C LYS A 197 -21.77 4.21 -8.24
N GLY A 198 -21.82 5.38 -8.87
CA GLY A 198 -21.79 6.67 -8.18
C GLY A 198 -21.27 7.79 -9.09
N GLY A 199 -21.60 9.03 -8.75
CA GLY A 199 -21.06 10.21 -9.41
C GLY A 199 -19.61 10.46 -9.01
N ASP A 200 -18.88 11.17 -9.87
CA ASP A 200 -17.50 11.59 -9.60
C ASP A 200 -17.39 12.44 -8.32
N ASP A 201 -18.40 13.26 -8.07
CA ASP A 201 -18.58 14.15 -6.93
C ASP A 201 -18.86 13.41 -5.61
N PHE A 202 -19.15 12.10 -5.66
CA PHE A 202 -19.31 11.24 -4.50
C PHE A 202 -18.11 10.29 -4.31
N LEU A 203 -17.68 9.64 -5.39
CA LEU A 203 -16.64 8.60 -5.33
C LEU A 203 -15.22 9.15 -5.19
N PHE A 204 -14.96 10.38 -5.66
CA PHE A 204 -13.61 10.96 -5.74
C PHE A 204 -13.46 12.18 -4.83
N THR A 205 -14.05 12.13 -3.64
CA THR A 205 -13.99 13.21 -2.64
C THR A 205 -12.85 13.03 -1.63
N GLY A 206 -12.26 11.84 -1.58
CA GLY A 206 -11.37 11.42 -0.51
C GLY A 206 -12.07 10.64 0.61
N GLU A 207 -13.38 10.39 0.50
CA GLU A 207 -14.13 9.53 1.41
C GLU A 207 -13.69 8.06 1.31
N TYR A 208 -13.91 7.28 2.37
CA TYR A 208 -13.66 5.85 2.42
C TYR A 208 -14.86 5.08 2.93
N TRP A 209 -14.94 3.80 2.57
CA TRP A 209 -16.12 2.97 2.83
C TRP A 209 -15.71 1.59 3.34
N ALA A 210 -16.59 1.02 4.18
CA ALA A 210 -16.50 -0.39 4.58
C ALA A 210 -16.74 -1.34 3.39
N GLY A 211 -16.39 -2.62 3.54
CA GLY A 211 -16.36 -3.60 2.47
C GLY A 211 -17.67 -3.75 1.70
N GLU A 212 -18.79 -3.91 2.41
CA GLU A 212 -20.13 -4.07 1.77
C GLU A 212 -20.50 -2.86 0.91
N THR A 213 -20.33 -1.66 1.45
CA THR A 213 -20.56 -0.41 0.70
C THR A 213 -19.58 -0.30 -0.46
N SER A 214 -18.32 -0.69 -0.28
CA SER A 214 -17.32 -0.69 -1.36
C SER A 214 -17.70 -1.62 -2.50
N VAL A 215 -18.27 -2.80 -2.22
CA VAL A 215 -18.82 -3.70 -3.25
C VAL A 215 -20.03 -3.07 -3.92
N ALA A 216 -20.95 -2.47 -3.14
CA ALA A 216 -22.14 -1.80 -3.68
C ALA A 216 -21.78 -0.65 -4.64
N LEU A 217 -20.75 0.13 -4.32
CA LEU A 217 -20.22 1.23 -5.14
C LEU A 217 -19.30 0.76 -6.29
N GLY A 218 -18.99 -0.54 -6.36
CA GLY A 218 -18.12 -1.11 -7.38
C GLY A 218 -16.63 -0.85 -7.18
N LEU A 219 -16.24 -0.40 -5.99
CA LEU A 219 -14.85 -0.23 -5.57
C LEU A 219 -14.17 -1.58 -5.30
N ALA A 220 -14.95 -2.59 -4.90
CA ALA A 220 -14.56 -3.99 -4.82
C ALA A 220 -15.52 -4.87 -5.65
N ASP A 221 -15.12 -6.10 -5.94
CA ASP A 221 -15.89 -7.08 -6.73
C ASP A 221 -16.65 -8.08 -5.85
N GLY A 222 -16.23 -8.28 -4.61
CA GLY A 222 -16.96 -9.13 -3.67
C GLY A 222 -16.37 -9.18 -2.27
N ILE A 223 -17.15 -9.75 -1.37
CA ILE A 223 -16.74 -10.08 0.00
C ILE A 223 -16.07 -11.45 0.02
N GLY A 224 -14.90 -11.54 0.66
CA GLY A 224 -14.24 -12.82 0.91
C GLY A 224 -12.76 -12.71 1.24
N ASP A 225 -12.27 -13.66 2.03
CA ASP A 225 -10.86 -13.79 2.35
C ASP A 225 -10.10 -14.60 1.28
N LEU A 226 -8.77 -14.42 1.26
CA LEU A 226 -7.87 -15.08 0.32
C LEU A 226 -8.04 -16.60 0.30
N ARG A 227 -8.17 -17.25 1.45
CA ARG A 227 -8.21 -18.71 1.52
C ARG A 227 -9.53 -19.23 0.98
N THR A 228 -10.65 -18.63 1.38
CA THR A 228 -11.99 -19.05 0.97
C THR A 228 -12.19 -18.84 -0.53
N VAL A 229 -11.86 -17.65 -1.05
CA VAL A 229 -12.02 -17.33 -2.48
C VAL A 229 -11.15 -18.25 -3.36
N LEU A 230 -9.87 -18.44 -3.00
CA LEU A 230 -8.97 -19.26 -3.81
C LEU A 230 -9.35 -20.75 -3.77
N ARG A 231 -9.82 -21.28 -2.63
CA ARG A 231 -10.30 -22.66 -2.55
C ARG A 231 -11.58 -22.87 -3.34
N SER A 232 -12.53 -21.96 -3.23
CA SER A 232 -13.78 -22.02 -4.00
C SER A 232 -13.51 -21.99 -5.51
N ARG A 233 -12.53 -21.20 -5.96
CA ARG A 233 -12.25 -21.01 -7.38
C ARG A 233 -11.31 -22.06 -7.98
N TYR A 234 -10.32 -22.52 -7.21
CA TYR A 234 -9.23 -23.36 -7.72
C TYR A 234 -9.14 -24.74 -7.04
N GLY A 235 -10.10 -25.04 -6.15
CA GLY A 235 -10.21 -26.30 -5.41
C GLY A 235 -9.51 -26.27 -4.05
N ASP A 236 -9.93 -27.16 -3.15
CA ASP A 236 -9.44 -27.22 -1.75
C ASP A 236 -7.93 -27.42 -1.61
N LYS A 237 -7.30 -28.00 -2.63
CA LYS A 237 -5.87 -28.32 -2.69
C LYS A 237 -5.03 -27.23 -3.36
N VAL A 238 -5.60 -26.06 -3.66
CA VAL A 238 -4.86 -24.93 -4.23
C VAL A 238 -3.61 -24.62 -3.40
N LYS A 239 -2.47 -24.47 -4.07
CA LYS A 239 -1.19 -24.12 -3.47
C LYS A 239 -0.99 -22.62 -3.53
N THR A 240 -0.75 -22.01 -2.38
CA THR A 240 -0.64 -20.56 -2.24
C THR A 240 0.72 -20.14 -1.64
N PRO A 241 1.86 -20.40 -2.33
CA PRO A 241 3.15 -20.03 -1.77
C PRO A 241 3.27 -18.51 -1.62
N VAL A 242 3.63 -18.08 -0.41
CA VAL A 242 3.88 -16.67 -0.11
C VAL A 242 5.28 -16.30 -0.62
N VAL A 243 5.36 -15.26 -1.45
CA VAL A 243 6.61 -14.76 -2.02
C VAL A 243 7.16 -13.65 -1.14
N ALA A 244 7.97 -14.04 -0.16
CA ALA A 244 8.68 -13.11 0.70
C ALA A 244 10.05 -12.73 0.12
N PRO A 245 10.59 -11.52 0.39
CA PRO A 245 11.97 -11.19 0.08
C PRO A 245 12.92 -12.23 0.69
N PRO A 246 14.07 -12.52 0.05
CA PRO A 246 15.03 -13.47 0.59
C PRO A 246 15.49 -12.98 1.97
N SER A 247 15.21 -13.73 3.02
CA SER A 247 15.75 -13.46 4.35
C SER A 247 17.26 -13.68 4.28
N SER A 248 18.05 -12.64 4.44
CA SER A 248 19.48 -12.81 4.68
C SER A 248 19.63 -13.60 5.98
N LEU A 249 20.25 -14.79 5.92
CA LEU A 249 20.52 -15.65 7.08
C LEU A 249 21.27 -14.89 8.19
N LEU A 250 21.96 -13.79 7.86
CA LEU A 250 22.66 -12.93 8.80
C LEU A 250 21.73 -12.04 9.66
N SER A 251 20.50 -11.76 9.19
CA SER A 251 19.53 -10.92 9.92
C SER A 251 18.95 -11.63 11.15
N GLY A 252 18.84 -12.96 11.11
CA GLY A 252 18.38 -13.77 12.23
C GLY A 252 19.38 -13.89 13.39
N LEU A 253 20.68 -13.67 13.13
CA LEU A 253 21.73 -13.75 14.15
C LEU A 253 21.95 -12.43 14.90
N LEU A 254 21.67 -11.30 14.25
CA LEU A 254 21.82 -9.95 14.82
C LEU A 254 20.52 -9.39 15.41
N GLY A 255 19.36 -9.98 15.09
CA GLY A 255 18.04 -9.48 15.52
C GLY A 255 17.56 -9.93 16.90
N ARG A 256 18.39 -10.59 17.73
CA ARG A 256 17.95 -11.19 19.00
C ARG A 256 18.77 -10.84 20.25
N LYS A 257 19.47 -9.71 20.25
CA LYS A 257 20.04 -9.10 21.48
C LYS A 257 19.99 -7.58 21.44
N SER A 258 18.89 -7.02 21.94
CA SER A 258 18.90 -5.77 22.72
C SER A 258 17.57 -5.64 23.48
N GLY A 259 17.29 -6.66 24.30
CA GLY A 259 16.32 -6.53 25.38
C GLY A 259 16.92 -5.70 26.51
N ALA A 260 16.17 -4.68 26.91
CA ALA A 260 16.07 -4.11 28.26
C ALA A 260 17.35 -3.90 29.07
N GLY A 261 17.67 -2.63 29.31
CA GLY A 261 18.36 -2.18 30.53
C GLY A 261 19.84 -1.89 30.39
N ALA A 262 20.18 -0.67 29.95
CA ALA A 262 21.34 0.12 30.39
C ALA A 262 21.51 1.38 29.51
N SER A 263 20.60 2.34 29.64
CA SER A 263 20.84 3.74 29.20
C SER A 263 19.75 4.68 29.74
N ALA A 264 19.22 4.40 30.93
CA ALA A 264 18.51 5.44 31.68
C ALA A 264 19.59 6.27 32.39
N LEU A 265 19.51 7.60 32.28
CA LEU A 265 20.42 8.62 32.83
C LEU A 265 21.56 9.05 31.90
N ARG A 266 21.20 9.73 30.80
CA ARG A 266 21.81 11.02 30.45
C ARG A 266 21.00 11.74 29.37
N ASP A 267 20.78 13.02 29.63
CA ASP A 267 20.32 14.07 28.73
C ASP A 267 18.81 14.22 28.52
N GLY A 268 18.27 15.19 29.27
CA GLY A 268 16.97 15.77 29.01
C GLY A 268 16.94 16.58 27.71
N VAL A 269 15.77 16.59 27.07
CA VAL A 269 15.30 17.53 26.03
C VAL A 269 15.98 17.45 24.65
N ALA A 270 16.98 16.58 24.40
CA ALA A 270 17.55 16.42 23.06
C ALA A 270 17.45 14.96 22.55
N GLY A 271 16.57 14.73 21.58
CA GLY A 271 16.55 13.52 20.75
C GLY A 271 15.58 12.45 21.22
N LEU A 272 14.33 12.51 20.76
CA LEU A 272 13.57 11.27 20.62
C LEU A 272 14.35 10.39 19.62
N PRO A 273 14.62 9.10 19.92
CA PRO A 273 15.24 8.23 18.93
C PRO A 273 14.33 8.22 17.70
N ASP A 274 14.89 8.44 16.49
CA ASP A 274 14.15 8.58 15.23
C ASP A 274 13.09 7.46 15.02
N GLY A 275 13.35 6.27 15.57
CA GLY A 275 12.41 5.14 15.58
C GLY A 275 11.11 5.38 16.36
N LEU A 276 11.13 6.16 17.45
CA LEU A 276 9.93 6.54 18.19
C LEU A 276 9.08 7.52 17.37
N ILE A 277 9.70 8.55 16.78
CA ILE A 277 9.02 9.51 15.90
C ILE A 277 8.36 8.78 14.74
N SER A 278 9.10 7.92 14.04
CA SER A 278 8.58 7.13 12.94
C SER A 278 7.40 6.24 13.35
N SER A 279 7.44 5.66 14.55
CA SER A 279 6.34 4.82 15.05
C SER A 279 5.09 5.62 15.43
N LEU A 280 5.27 6.86 15.92
CA LEU A 280 4.17 7.77 16.23
C LEU A 280 3.50 8.28 14.95
N GLU A 281 4.29 8.64 13.93
CA GLU A 281 3.79 9.04 12.62
C GLU A 281 3.00 7.91 11.96
N GLU A 282 3.55 6.69 11.96
CA GLU A 282 2.87 5.50 11.43
C GLU A 282 1.55 5.26 12.18
N ARG A 283 1.57 5.25 13.52
CA ARG A 283 0.36 5.10 14.33
C ARG A 283 -0.67 6.20 14.05
N ALA A 284 -0.23 7.45 13.86
CA ALA A 284 -1.14 8.55 13.54
C ALA A 284 -1.80 8.41 12.16
N ILE A 285 -1.10 7.81 11.19
CA ILE A 285 -1.66 7.50 9.87
C ILE A 285 -2.71 6.40 9.98
N TRP A 286 -2.42 5.31 10.70
CA TRP A 286 -3.34 4.19 10.88
C TRP A 286 -4.56 4.54 11.75
N ALA A 287 -4.38 5.40 12.76
CA ALA A 287 -5.45 5.84 13.65
C ALA A 287 -6.62 6.52 12.92
N LYS A 288 -6.37 7.11 11.74
CA LYS A 288 -7.42 7.71 10.89
C LYS A 288 -8.45 6.68 10.41
N PHE A 289 -8.07 5.41 10.40
CA PHE A 289 -8.93 4.27 10.00
C PHE A 289 -9.40 3.45 11.21
N GLY A 290 -9.16 3.95 12.44
CA GLY A 290 -9.54 3.25 13.68
C GLY A 290 -8.60 2.10 14.08
N LEU A 291 -7.36 2.11 13.58
CA LEU A 291 -6.34 1.06 13.78
C LEU A 291 -5.09 1.56 14.51
#